data_AF-A0A1A9WQK1-F1
#
_entry.id   AF-A0A1A9WQK1-F1
#
_cell.length_a   1.000
_cell.length_b   1.000
_cell.length_c   1.000
_cell.angle_alpha   90.00
_cell.angle_beta   90.00
_cell.angle_gamma   90.00
#
_symmetry.space_group_name_H-M   'P 1'
#
loop_
_entity.id
_entity.type
_entity.pdbx_description
1 polymer ?
#
loop_
_entity_poly.entity_id
_entity_poly.type
_entity_poly.pdbx_seq_one_letter_code
_entity_poly.pdbx_strand_id
1 'polypeptide(L)'
;MKFLSLQVPHAITLLNLLCIADRENMRVVCPKSASRNYSRTRPGVAGYNDKNIVYPVNGPTSMLPVRGFTINPKSETIIGHWGKFKNPHSIAVSSNNLTLYVTEIGSGYQANRIWKYVLV
;
A
#
# COMPACT_ATOMS: atom_id res chain seq x y z
N MET A 1 28.20 -6.11 3.83
CA MET A 1 26.73 -6.37 3.77
C MET A 1 26.02 -5.05 3.49
N LYS A 2 25.05 -5.04 2.56
CA LYS A 2 24.22 -3.85 2.30
C LYS A 2 22.91 -4.03 3.04
N PHE A 3 22.66 -3.23 4.06
CA PHE A 3 21.41 -3.26 4.82
C PHE A 3 20.33 -2.46 4.09
N LEU A 4 19.09 -2.94 4.14
CA LEU A 4 17.93 -2.16 3.71
C LEU A 4 17.65 -1.10 4.79
N SER A 5 17.99 0.16 4.50
CA SER A 5 17.60 1.28 5.37
C SER A 5 16.12 1.60 5.16
N LEU A 6 15.35 1.56 6.24
CA LEU A 6 13.93 1.92 6.28
C LEU A 6 13.76 3.18 7.13
N GLN A 7 12.77 3.99 6.81
CA GLN A 7 12.45 5.22 7.54
C GLN A 7 10.94 5.24 7.84
N VAL A 8 10.61 4.86 9.08
CA VAL A 8 9.23 4.63 9.57
C VAL A 8 8.51 3.55 8.73
N PRO A 9 8.92 2.27 8.86
CA PRO A 9 8.16 1.16 8.28
C PRO A 9 6.79 1.09 8.96
N HIS A 10 5.73 1.33 8.18
CA HIS A 10 4.39 1.57 8.72
C HIS A 10 3.45 0.38 8.52
N ALA A 11 3.72 -0.46 7.52
CA ALA A 11 2.97 -1.69 7.28
C ALA A 11 3.86 -2.76 6.67
N ILE A 12 3.47 -4.01 6.87
CA ILE A 12 4.18 -5.17 6.35
C ILE A 12 3.18 -6.20 5.84
N THR A 13 3.57 -6.89 4.78
CA THR A 13 2.77 -7.96 4.23
C THR A 13 3.63 -9.07 3.63
N LEU A 14 3.11 -10.30 3.61
CA LEU A 14 3.84 -11.49 3.19
C LEU A 14 3.16 -12.12 1.98
N LEU A 15 3.85 -12.10 0.84
CA LEU A 15 3.34 -12.58 -0.45
C LEU A 15 4.42 -13.38 -1.19
N ASN A 16 4.81 -14.54 -0.64
CA ASN A 16 6.03 -15.28 -1.03
C ASN A 16 7.34 -14.44 -0.96
N LEU A 17 7.22 -13.15 -0.63
CA LEU A 17 8.21 -12.10 -0.50
C LEU A 17 7.69 -11.17 0.61
N LEU A 18 8.60 -10.66 1.43
CA LEU A 18 8.26 -9.67 2.44
C LEU A 18 8.10 -8.31 1.76
N CYS A 19 6.97 -7.64 1.87
CA CYS A 19 6.76 -6.30 1.35
C CYS A 19 6.50 -5.32 2.50
N ILE A 20 7.24 -4.21 2.52
CA ILE A 20 7.24 -3.22 3.60
C ILE A 20 6.86 -1.86 3.02
N ALA A 21 5.86 -1.21 3.60
CA ALA A 21 5.55 0.19 3.32
C ALA A 21 6.46 1.08 4.17
N ASP A 22 7.40 1.74 3.50
CA ASP A 22 8.42 2.62 4.08
C ASP A 22 7.94 4.08 3.94
N ARG A 23 7.31 4.62 5.00
CA ARG A 23 6.48 5.84 4.92
C ARG A 23 7.29 7.05 4.49
N GLU A 24 8.39 7.34 5.17
CA GLU A 24 9.14 8.58 4.94
C GLU A 24 9.98 8.52 3.66
N ASN A 25 10.49 7.33 3.28
CA ASN A 25 11.11 7.15 1.97
C ASN A 25 10.08 7.03 0.84
N MET A 26 8.81 6.91 1.19
CA MET A 26 7.69 6.89 0.26
C MET A 26 7.93 5.83 -0.82
N ARG A 27 7.92 4.56 -0.40
CA ARG A 27 8.05 3.37 -1.27
C ARG A 27 7.49 2.10 -0.63
N VAL A 28 7.03 1.16 -1.45
CA VAL A 28 6.88 -0.24 -1.01
C VAL A 28 8.17 -0.93 -1.41
N VAL A 29 8.84 -1.56 -0.45
CA VAL A 29 10.02 -2.38 -0.73
C VAL A 29 9.64 -3.84 -0.54
N CYS A 30 9.89 -4.66 -1.56
CA CYS A 30 9.72 -6.10 -1.49
C CYS A 30 11.07 -6.79 -1.68
N PRO A 31 11.91 -6.95 -0.63
CA PRO A 31 13.21 -7.59 -0.79
C PRO A 31 13.01 -9.03 -1.24
N LYS A 32 13.39 -9.32 -2.48
CA LYS A 32 13.84 -10.67 -2.86
C LYS A 32 15.19 -10.88 -2.18
N SER A 33 15.56 -12.12 -1.88
CA SER A 33 16.96 -12.48 -1.73
C SER A 33 17.76 -11.80 -2.85
N ALA A 34 18.47 -10.72 -2.49
CA ALA A 34 19.15 -9.72 -3.30
C ALA A 34 18.84 -9.69 -4.82
N SER A 35 17.86 -8.93 -5.29
CA SER A 35 18.00 -8.23 -6.59
C SER A 35 16.96 -7.12 -6.81
N ARG A 36 17.45 -6.03 -7.40
CA ARG A 36 16.83 -4.70 -7.52
C ARG A 36 15.85 -4.63 -8.70
N ASN A 37 14.71 -3.99 -8.50
CA ASN A 37 14.50 -2.62 -8.97
C ASN A 37 13.77 -1.88 -7.82
N TYR A 38 13.40 -0.61 -7.96
CA TYR A 38 12.61 0.08 -6.92
C TYR A 38 11.56 0.96 -7.59
N SER A 39 10.31 0.53 -7.59
CA SER A 39 9.22 1.44 -7.96
C SER A 39 9.07 2.53 -6.91
N ARG A 40 9.39 3.77 -7.28
CA ARG A 40 9.10 4.95 -6.48
C ARG A 40 7.60 5.23 -6.50
N THR A 41 6.91 4.86 -5.43
CA THR A 41 5.48 5.13 -5.19
C THR A 41 5.32 5.57 -3.76
N ARG A 42 4.35 6.42 -3.36
CA ARG A 42 4.26 6.96 -1.98
C ARG A 42 3.27 6.19 -1.07
N PRO A 43 3.45 4.91 -0.71
CA PRO A 43 2.49 4.15 0.08
C PRO A 43 2.56 4.51 1.58
N GLY A 44 1.37 4.68 2.17
CA GLY A 44 1.05 4.18 3.49
C GLY A 44 0.52 2.74 3.39
N VAL A 45 -0.17 2.25 4.41
CA VAL A 45 -0.52 0.85 4.68
C VAL A 45 -0.83 0.00 3.44
N ALA A 46 -0.36 -1.26 3.44
CA ALA A 46 -0.46 -2.18 2.31
C ALA A 46 -1.21 -3.48 2.68
N GLY A 47 -2.08 -3.95 1.77
CA GLY A 47 -2.69 -5.29 1.78
C GLY A 47 -2.40 -6.05 0.49
N TYR A 48 -2.73 -7.34 0.40
CA TYR A 48 -2.45 -8.16 -0.77
C TYR A 48 -3.51 -9.23 -1.04
N ASN A 49 -3.51 -9.78 -2.25
CA ASN A 49 -4.33 -10.94 -2.62
C ASN A 49 -3.50 -12.12 -3.18
N ASP A 50 -4.15 -13.28 -3.33
CA ASP A 50 -3.53 -14.50 -3.85
C ASP A 50 -3.04 -14.39 -5.31
N LYS A 51 -3.49 -13.38 -6.06
CA LYS A 51 -2.99 -13.08 -7.41
C LYS A 51 -1.61 -12.39 -7.39
N ASN A 52 -0.95 -12.31 -6.23
CA ASN A 52 0.32 -11.63 -6.05
C ASN A 52 0.27 -10.13 -6.34
N ILE A 53 -0.82 -9.46 -5.98
CA ILE A 53 -0.98 -8.01 -6.15
C ILE A 53 -0.92 -7.34 -4.79
N VAL A 54 -0.23 -6.20 -4.71
CA VAL A 54 -0.17 -5.36 -3.50
C VAL A 54 -1.02 -4.12 -3.71
N TYR A 55 -1.83 -3.80 -2.71
CA TYR A 55 -2.72 -2.65 -2.66
C TYR A 55 -2.27 -1.72 -1.54
N PRO A 56 -1.40 -0.72 -1.80
CA PRO A 56 -1.13 0.32 -0.83
C PRO A 56 -2.04 1.54 -1.01
N VAL A 57 -2.20 2.32 0.05
CA VAL A 57 -2.88 3.62 0.04
C VAL A 57 -1.94 4.70 0.57
N ASN A 58 -1.91 5.89 -0.04
CA ASN A 58 -1.11 6.99 0.50
C ASN A 58 -1.92 7.89 1.43
N GLY A 59 -1.28 8.37 2.50
CA GLY A 59 -1.86 9.41 3.35
C GLY A 59 -1.79 10.81 2.73
N PRO A 60 -2.39 11.82 3.41
CA PRO A 60 -2.31 13.22 3.00
C PRO A 60 -0.88 13.72 2.84
N THR A 61 -0.61 14.42 1.75
CA THR A 61 0.66 15.10 1.49
C THR A 61 0.40 16.38 0.71
N SER A 62 1.34 17.32 0.72
CA SER A 62 1.27 18.53 -0.11
C SER A 62 1.55 18.31 -1.60
N MET A 63 2.10 17.16 -2.02
CA MET A 63 2.63 16.98 -3.38
C MET A 63 1.87 15.98 -4.24
N LEU A 64 1.17 15.00 -3.65
CA LEU A 64 0.42 13.97 -4.38
C LEU A 64 -1.03 13.86 -3.91
N PRO A 65 -1.97 13.52 -4.83
CA PRO A 65 -3.34 13.20 -4.46
C PRO A 65 -3.39 11.95 -3.56
N VAL A 66 -4.36 11.92 -2.65
CA VAL A 66 -4.60 10.82 -1.71
C VAL A 66 -5.45 9.74 -2.40
N ARG A 67 -4.87 8.56 -2.62
CA ARG A 67 -5.48 7.47 -3.39
C ARG A 67 -4.87 6.10 -3.06
N GLY A 68 -5.52 5.06 -3.58
CA GLY A 68 -5.02 3.70 -3.61
C GLY A 68 -4.22 3.43 -4.88
N PHE A 69 -3.32 2.47 -4.77
CA PHE A 69 -2.50 1.98 -5.86
C PHE A 69 -2.72 0.48 -6.01
N THR A 70 -2.52 -0.01 -7.22
CA THR A 70 -2.42 -1.44 -7.49
C THR A 70 -1.01 -1.67 -8.02
N ILE A 71 -0.24 -2.51 -7.34
CA ILE A 71 1.18 -2.75 -7.66
C ILE A 71 1.38 -4.23 -7.97
N ASN A 72 2.08 -4.51 -9.06
CA ASN A 72 2.66 -5.81 -9.29
C ASN A 72 4.04 -5.85 -8.59
N PRO A 73 4.20 -6.60 -7.49
CA PRO A 73 5.43 -6.64 -6.71
C PRO A 73 6.56 -7.42 -7.38
N LYS A 74 6.27 -8.21 -8.44
CA LYS A 74 7.31 -8.93 -9.19
C LYS A 74 8.03 -8.03 -10.19
N SER A 75 7.26 -7.24 -10.95
CA SER A 75 7.78 -6.25 -11.90
C SER A 75 8.06 -4.90 -11.25
N GLU A 76 7.56 -4.71 -10.03
CA GLU A 76 7.58 -3.44 -9.32
C GLU A 76 6.99 -2.31 -10.16
N THR A 77 5.81 -2.53 -10.71
CA THR A 77 5.11 -1.54 -11.53
C THR A 77 3.75 -1.21 -10.95
N ILE A 78 3.36 0.06 -11.09
CA ILE A 78 2.00 0.49 -10.83
C ILE A 78 1.15 0.05 -12.01
N ILE A 79 0.12 -0.74 -11.73
CA ILE A 79 -0.87 -1.19 -12.72
C ILE A 79 -2.18 -0.41 -12.62
N GLY A 80 -2.39 0.34 -11.54
CA GLY A 80 -3.57 1.19 -11.44
C GLY A 80 -3.56 2.16 -10.26
N HIS A 81 -4.48 3.11 -10.34
CA HIS A 81 -4.81 4.05 -9.27
C HIS A 81 -6.32 4.03 -9.04
N TRP A 82 -6.76 4.14 -7.79
CA TRP A 82 -8.17 4.04 -7.43
C TRP A 82 -8.48 4.80 -6.14
N GLY A 83 -9.76 5.05 -5.86
CA GLY A 83 -10.20 5.73 -4.65
C GLY A 83 -9.98 7.24 -4.65
N LYS A 84 -10.79 7.93 -3.84
CA LYS A 84 -10.71 9.39 -3.58
C LYS A 84 -10.75 9.59 -2.08
N PHE A 85 -9.65 9.25 -1.42
CA PHE A 85 -9.58 9.28 0.03
C PHE A 85 -9.25 10.69 0.54
N LYS A 86 -9.58 10.93 1.79
CA LYS A 86 -9.18 12.07 2.59
C LYS A 86 -7.98 11.72 3.45
N ASN A 87 -8.09 10.69 4.28
CA ASN A 87 -7.07 10.30 5.25
C ASN A 87 -7.08 8.78 5.51
N PRO A 88 -6.68 7.96 4.50
CA PRO A 88 -6.68 6.52 4.64
C PRO A 88 -5.56 6.10 5.61
N HIS A 89 -5.88 5.17 6.49
CA HIS A 89 -4.96 4.73 7.54
C HIS A 89 -4.72 3.23 7.55
N SER A 90 -5.69 2.39 7.18
CA SER A 90 -5.47 0.95 7.13
C SER A 90 -6.21 0.31 5.95
N ILE A 91 -5.70 -0.83 5.49
CA ILE A 91 -6.21 -1.57 4.34
C ILE A 91 -6.14 -3.08 4.62
N ALA A 92 -7.15 -3.81 4.17
CA ALA A 92 -7.19 -5.27 4.28
C ALA A 92 -7.91 -5.88 3.08
N VAL A 93 -7.40 -7.01 2.58
CA VAL A 93 -8.09 -7.84 1.59
C VAL A 93 -8.81 -8.96 2.35
N SER A 94 -10.03 -9.29 1.94
CA SER A 94 -10.78 -10.41 2.51
C SER A 94 -10.11 -11.75 2.20
N SER A 95 -10.30 -12.75 3.06
CA SER A 95 -9.71 -14.08 2.90
C SER A 95 -10.07 -14.80 1.60
N ASN A 96 -11.23 -14.48 1.00
CA ASN A 96 -11.64 -15.00 -0.30
C ASN A 96 -11.07 -14.21 -1.49
N ASN A 97 -10.26 -13.17 -1.26
CA ASN A 97 -9.65 -12.30 -2.27
C ASN A 97 -10.62 -11.55 -3.18
N LEU A 98 -11.90 -11.48 -2.83
CA LEU A 98 -12.93 -10.81 -3.64
C LEU A 98 -13.18 -9.37 -3.22
N THR A 99 -12.76 -8.98 -2.02
CA THR A 99 -13.06 -7.65 -1.47
C THR A 99 -11.86 -7.01 -0.79
N LEU A 100 -11.75 -5.71 -0.96
CA LEU A 100 -10.73 -4.87 -0.36
C LEU A 100 -11.40 -3.80 0.50
N TYR A 101 -10.91 -3.64 1.72
CA TYR A 101 -11.43 -2.69 2.68
C TYR A 101 -10.37 -1.63 2.96
N VAL A 102 -10.76 -0.36 2.94
CA VAL A 102 -9.90 0.77 3.34
C VAL A 102 -10.59 1.54 4.45
N THR A 103 -9.87 1.79 5.53
CA THR A 103 -10.37 2.60 6.64
C THR A 103 -9.74 3.98 6.59
N GLU A 104 -10.55 5.01 6.79
CA GLU A 104 -10.12 6.38 6.96
C GLU A 104 -10.27 6.81 8.40
N ILE A 105 -9.24 7.48 8.93
CA ILE A 105 -9.31 8.15 10.22
C ILE A 105 -9.86 9.55 10.00
N GLY A 106 -10.99 9.81 10.63
CA GLY A 106 -11.56 11.15 10.71
C GLY A 106 -10.61 12.14 11.37
N SER A 107 -10.61 13.38 10.89
CA SER A 107 -9.94 14.49 11.58
C SER A 107 -10.91 15.67 11.71
N GLY A 108 -10.94 16.30 12.89
CA GLY A 108 -11.90 17.34 13.21
C GLY A 108 -13.35 16.85 13.05
N TYR A 109 -14.12 17.48 12.16
CA TYR A 109 -15.53 17.16 11.89
C TYR A 109 -15.74 16.00 10.91
N GLN A 110 -14.69 15.39 10.37
CA GLN A 110 -14.83 14.27 9.44
C GLN A 110 -15.07 12.98 10.20
N ALA A 111 -16.15 12.27 9.88
CA ALA A 111 -16.41 10.95 10.45
C ALA A 111 -15.44 9.89 9.89
N ASN A 112 -15.17 8.88 10.70
CA ASN A 112 -14.49 7.66 10.25
C ASN A 112 -15.30 7.02 9.12
N ARG A 113 -14.61 6.49 8.10
CA ARG A 113 -15.24 5.85 6.95
C ARG A 113 -14.55 4.54 6.63
N ILE A 114 -15.35 3.55 6.23
CA ILE A 114 -14.85 2.30 5.66
C ILE A 114 -15.30 2.23 4.22
N TRP A 115 -14.35 2.06 3.32
CA TRP A 115 -14.60 1.78 1.91
C TRP A 115 -14.54 0.28 1.68
N LYS A 116 -15.45 -0.22 0.85
CA LYS A 116 -15.43 -1.60 0.34
C LYS A 116 -15.31 -1.55 -1.17
N TYR A 117 -14.34 -2.25 -1.71
CA TYR A 117 -14.13 -2.45 -3.14
C TYR A 117 -14.29 -3.92 -3.47
N VAL A 118 -14.96 -4.21 -4.59
CA VAL A 118 -15.00 -5.56 -5.17
C VAL A 118 -13.82 -5.67 -6.12
N LEU A 119 -13.02 -6.71 -5.93
CA LEU A 119 -11.88 -7.04 -6.79
C LEU A 119 -12.36 -7.90 -7.95
N VAL A 120 -11.90 -7.58 -9.16
CA VAL A 120 -12.11 -8.32 -10.41
C VAL A 120 -10.81 -8.99 -10.84
#